data_AF-A0A392MYP0-F1
#
_entry.id   AF-A0A392MYP0-F1
#
_cell.length_a   1.000
_cell.length_b   1.000
_cell.length_c   1.000
_cell.angle_alpha   90.00
_cell.angle_beta   90.00
_cell.angle_gamma   90.00
#
_symmetry.space_group_name_H-M   'P 1'
#
loop_
_entity.id
_entity.type
_entity.pdbx_description
1 polymer ?
#
loop_
_entity_poly.entity_id
_entity_poly.type
_entity_poly.pdbx_seq_one_letter_code
_entity_poly.pdbx_strand_id
1 'polypeptide(L)'
;VENGLSKQLCLRMFPQLSRVACVVELNQNGVKGHAEVGSSRSMESLALWKDHRVFSYFARSCLSPVAMDCIAKAIGASSTDNFPQESIDHTLEERDNIAGRFSYWSSSGQSNPNVPETLTYQLASQICIITEINIQPFQAHFQMGSPIYSAKSVRFKMGHLKASLNDLSDEMFVWTYTSPEFPMAQLDTKN
;
A
#
# COMPACT_ATOMS: atom_id res chain seq x y z
N VAL A 1 26.15 -1.26 21.39
CA VAL A 1 25.64 -0.39 20.30
C VAL A 1 26.82 0.26 19.60
N GLU A 2 27.67 -0.55 19.00
CA GLU A 2 28.94 -0.07 18.45
C GLU A 2 28.75 0.46 17.03
N ASN A 3 29.31 1.64 16.77
CA ASN A 3 29.54 2.25 15.46
C ASN A 3 28.32 2.35 14.52
N GLY A 4 27.09 2.33 15.04
CA GLY A 4 25.88 2.43 14.22
C GLY A 4 25.63 1.21 13.31
N LEU A 5 26.19 0.03 13.65
CA LEU A 5 26.09 -1.19 12.83
C LEU A 5 24.64 -1.55 12.44
N SER A 6 23.70 -1.46 13.38
CA SER A 6 22.29 -1.78 13.11
C SER A 6 21.65 -0.87 12.07
N LYS A 7 22.03 0.42 12.05
CA LYS A 7 21.62 1.36 11.02
C LYS A 7 22.22 0.99 9.68
N GLN A 8 23.53 0.74 9.63
CA GLN A 8 24.21 0.34 8.39
C GLN A 8 23.62 -0.94 7.79
N LEU A 9 23.39 -1.97 8.62
CA LEU A 9 22.76 -3.22 8.17
C LEU A 9 21.33 -2.99 7.69
N CYS A 10 20.51 -2.25 8.43
CA CYS A 10 19.14 -1.94 8.04
C CYS A 10 19.09 -1.20 6.69
N LEU A 11 19.93 -0.17 6.50
CA LEU A 11 20.00 0.58 5.24
C LEU A 11 20.53 -0.26 4.08
N ARG A 12 21.41 -1.24 4.35
CA ARG A 12 21.89 -2.17 3.32
C ARG A 12 20.79 -3.13 2.87
N MET A 13 19.95 -3.58 3.79
CA MET A 13 18.82 -4.47 3.50
C MET A 13 17.64 -3.73 2.87
N PHE A 14 17.43 -2.48 3.28
CA PHE A 14 16.32 -1.63 2.84
C PHE A 14 16.86 -0.25 2.38
N PRO A 15 17.49 -0.17 1.20
CA PRO A 15 18.12 1.07 0.70
C PRO A 15 17.17 2.27 0.63
N GLN A 16 15.87 2.03 0.46
CA GLN A 16 14.82 3.05 0.45
C GLN A 16 14.79 3.91 1.72
N LEU A 17 15.26 3.38 2.86
CA LEU A 17 15.31 4.10 4.14
C LEU A 17 16.42 5.15 4.20
N SER A 18 17.35 5.16 3.24
CA SER A 18 18.37 6.22 3.15
C SER A 18 17.77 7.62 2.97
N ARG A 19 16.51 7.70 2.52
CA ARG A 19 15.75 8.95 2.36
C ARG A 19 15.13 9.46 3.66
N VAL A 20 15.19 8.70 4.76
CA VAL A 20 14.64 9.11 6.05
C VAL A 20 15.50 10.25 6.61
N ALA A 21 14.92 11.45 6.68
CA ALA A 21 15.61 12.64 7.14
C ALA A 21 15.95 12.58 8.63
N CYS A 22 15.02 12.12 9.47
CA CYS A 22 15.25 11.95 10.90
C CYS A 22 14.32 10.89 11.52
N VAL A 23 14.70 10.40 12.69
CA VAL A 23 13.93 9.45 13.51
C VAL A 23 13.54 10.13 14.82
N VAL A 24 12.24 10.15 15.10
CA VAL A 24 11.66 10.70 16.33
C VAL A 24 10.87 9.60 17.04
N GLU A 25 11.17 9.37 18.32
CA GLU A 25 10.40 8.44 19.16
C GLU A 25 9.39 9.23 19.99
N LEU A 26 8.10 8.94 19.83
CA LEU A 26 7.01 9.68 20.49
C LEU A 26 6.75 9.22 21.94
N ASN A 27 7.24 8.06 22.35
CA ASN A 27 6.90 7.42 23.63
C ASN A 27 7.92 7.65 24.76
N GLN A 28 8.66 8.76 24.75
CA GLN A 28 9.46 9.15 25.92
C GLN A 28 8.57 9.88 26.94
N ASN A 29 7.61 9.15 27.51
CA ASN A 29 6.97 9.58 28.76
C ASN A 29 8.04 9.62 29.85
N GLY A 30 8.47 10.83 30.22
CA GLY A 30 9.14 11.09 31.48
C GLY A 30 10.67 11.07 31.47
N VAL A 31 11.29 12.02 30.77
CA VAL A 31 12.41 12.77 31.36
C VAL A 31 12.19 14.25 31.05
N LYS A 32 11.25 14.89 31.76
CA LYS A 32 11.46 16.29 32.17
C LYS A 32 12.55 16.29 33.24
N GLY A 33 13.75 15.91 32.85
CA GLY A 33 14.97 16.15 33.59
C GLY A 33 15.56 17.43 33.03
N HIS A 34 15.95 18.31 33.93
CA HIS A 34 16.70 19.54 33.71
C HIS A 34 17.46 19.63 32.38
N ALA A 35 17.53 20.84 31.82
CA ALA A 35 18.54 21.19 30.82
C ALA A 35 19.94 21.01 31.43
N GLU A 36 20.41 19.76 31.50
CA GLU A 36 21.79 19.45 31.79
C GLU A 36 22.59 19.72 30.53
N VAL A 37 23.60 20.57 30.69
CA VAL A 37 24.61 20.87 29.68
C VAL A 37 25.41 19.58 29.44
N GLY A 38 24.88 18.71 28.58
CA GLY A 38 25.51 17.46 28.20
C GLY A 38 26.71 17.69 27.29
N SER A 39 27.84 17.06 27.62
CA SER A 39 29.00 16.99 26.72
C SER A 39 28.60 16.35 25.37
N SER A 40 29.19 16.81 24.26
CA SER A 40 28.94 16.29 22.91
C SER A 40 29.00 14.76 22.81
N ARG A 41 29.93 14.14 23.54
CA ARG A 41 30.10 12.67 23.60
C ARG A 41 28.89 11.95 24.20
N SER A 42 28.20 12.57 25.16
CA SER A 42 26.98 11.99 25.77
C SER A 42 25.79 12.04 24.82
N MET A 43 25.66 13.13 24.06
CA MET A 43 24.60 13.31 23.06
C MET A 43 24.79 12.36 21.86
N GLU A 44 26.03 12.18 21.39
CA GLU A 44 26.37 11.21 20.34
C GLU A 44 26.07 9.77 20.78
N SER A 45 26.40 9.41 22.02
CA SER A 45 26.08 8.09 22.56
C SER A 45 24.56 7.85 22.60
N LEU A 46 23.78 8.81 23.10
CA LEU A 46 22.31 8.72 23.15
C LEU A 46 21.70 8.58 21.74
N ALA A 47 22.21 9.32 20.77
CA ALA A 47 21.78 9.23 19.38
C ALA A 47 22.07 7.83 18.78
N LEU A 48 23.23 7.25 19.07
CA LEU A 48 23.57 5.89 18.63
C LEU A 48 22.66 4.84 19.25
N TRP A 49 22.31 4.96 20.54
CA TRP A 49 21.35 4.07 21.20
C TRP A 49 19.95 4.17 20.61
N LYS A 50 19.48 5.39 20.35
CA LYS A 50 18.21 5.64 19.67
C LYS A 50 18.19 5.02 18.27
N ASP A 51 19.21 5.30 17.46
CA ASP A 51 19.34 4.76 16.11
C ASP A 51 19.38 3.23 16.15
N HIS A 52 20.18 2.64 17.04
CA HIS A 52 20.21 1.20 17.21
C HIS A 52 18.83 0.62 17.50
N ARG A 53 18.09 1.19 18.46
CA ARG A 53 16.75 0.71 18.84
C ARG A 53 15.79 0.77 17.66
N VAL A 54 15.72 1.91 16.97
CA VAL A 54 14.79 2.08 15.85
C VAL A 54 15.16 1.19 14.67
N PHE A 55 16.41 1.24 14.20
CA PHE A 55 16.82 0.50 13.00
C PHE A 55 16.85 -1.02 13.24
N SER A 56 17.18 -1.49 14.45
CA SER A 56 17.08 -2.92 14.77
C SER A 56 15.63 -3.39 14.83
N TYR A 57 14.74 -2.63 15.46
CA TYR A 57 13.31 -2.93 15.50
C TYR A 57 12.70 -2.95 14.10
N PHE A 58 13.02 -1.93 13.29
CA PHE A 58 12.54 -1.82 11.93
C PHE A 58 13.04 -2.98 11.06
N ALA A 59 14.35 -3.24 11.03
CA ALA A 59 14.92 -4.34 10.26
C ALA A 59 14.29 -5.69 10.64
N ARG A 60 14.11 -5.95 11.95
CA ARG A 60 13.44 -7.15 12.43
C ARG A 60 11.98 -7.22 11.96
N SER A 61 11.24 -6.12 12.05
CA SER A 61 9.84 -6.05 11.63
C SER A 61 9.69 -6.31 10.13
N CYS A 62 10.62 -5.80 9.31
CA CYS A 62 10.61 -6.03 7.87
C CYS A 62 11.03 -7.45 7.47
N LEU A 63 11.85 -8.11 8.27
CA LEU A 63 12.29 -9.50 8.03
C LEU A 63 11.28 -10.55 8.45
N SER A 64 10.37 -10.20 9.35
CA SER A 64 9.32 -11.08 9.83
C SER A 64 7.96 -10.39 9.65
N PRO A 65 7.57 -10.06 8.40
CA PRO A 65 6.28 -9.45 8.16
C PRO A 65 5.19 -10.42 8.62
N VAL A 66 4.25 -9.92 9.42
CA VAL A 66 3.02 -10.65 9.69
C VAL A 66 2.17 -10.52 8.44
N ALA A 67 1.77 -11.65 7.84
CA ALA A 67 0.83 -11.65 6.74
C ALA A 67 -0.48 -11.01 7.21
N MET A 68 -0.72 -9.78 6.77
CA MET A 68 -1.93 -9.01 7.01
C MET A 68 -2.31 -8.29 5.73
N ASP A 69 -3.59 -8.01 5.57
CA ASP A 69 -4.06 -7.15 4.48
C ASP A 69 -3.42 -5.75 4.63
N CYS A 70 -2.75 -5.29 3.58
CA CYS A 70 -2.16 -3.96 3.53
C CYS A 70 -3.21 -2.89 3.19
N ILE A 71 -4.44 -3.25 2.79
CA ILE A 71 -5.51 -2.32 2.45
C ILE A 71 -6.33 -1.99 3.71
N ALA A 72 -6.49 -0.70 3.99
CA ALA A 72 -7.37 -0.20 5.06
C ALA A 72 -8.80 0.02 4.57
N LYS A 73 -8.93 0.64 3.39
CA LYS A 73 -10.24 0.94 2.78
C LYS A 73 -10.09 1.30 1.30
N ALA A 74 -11.21 1.16 0.58
CA ALA A 74 -11.38 1.77 -0.72
C ALA A 74 -11.44 3.30 -0.60
N ILE A 75 -10.83 3.99 -1.57
CA ILE A 75 -10.85 5.45 -1.70
C ILE A 75 -11.73 5.88 -2.86
N GLY A 76 -11.62 5.18 -4.00
CA GLY A 76 -12.46 5.48 -5.15
C GLY A 76 -12.11 4.64 -6.37
N ALA A 77 -13.04 4.62 -7.31
CA ALA A 77 -12.87 4.05 -8.64
C ALA A 77 -13.00 5.15 -9.70
N SER A 78 -12.34 5.00 -10.84
CA SER A 78 -12.51 5.90 -12.00
C SER A 78 -13.96 5.98 -12.47
N SER A 79 -14.65 4.84 -12.44
CA SER A 79 -16.07 4.70 -12.75
C SER A 79 -16.66 3.51 -12.00
N THR A 80 -17.99 3.40 -12.01
CA THR A 80 -18.72 2.24 -11.50
C THR A 80 -19.99 2.11 -12.32
N ASP A 81 -20.28 0.92 -12.86
CA ASP A 81 -21.48 0.73 -13.68
C ASP A 81 -22.75 0.76 -12.82
N ASN A 82 -23.04 -0.33 -12.11
CA ASN A 82 -24.24 -0.47 -11.31
C ASN A 82 -23.96 -0.09 -9.84
N PHE A 83 -23.83 1.21 -9.56
CA PHE A 83 -23.59 1.68 -8.19
C PHE A 83 -24.87 1.61 -7.32
N PRO A 84 -24.79 1.14 -6.06
CA PRO A 84 -23.63 0.64 -5.30
C PRO A 84 -23.43 -0.89 -5.38
N GLN A 85 -24.12 -1.57 -6.28
CA GLN A 85 -24.12 -3.03 -6.41
C GLN A 85 -22.74 -3.58 -6.77
N GLU A 86 -22.01 -2.86 -7.62
CA GLU A 86 -20.73 -3.25 -8.22
C GLU A 86 -19.62 -2.24 -7.82
N SER A 87 -19.73 -1.64 -6.63
CA SER A 87 -18.76 -0.67 -6.13
C SER A 87 -17.41 -1.31 -5.75
N ILE A 88 -16.37 -0.47 -5.71
CA ILE A 88 -15.03 -0.84 -5.25
C ILE A 88 -15.02 -1.49 -3.86
N ASP A 89 -15.98 -1.17 -2.98
CA ASP A 89 -16.02 -1.72 -1.63
C ASP A 89 -16.15 -3.25 -1.63
N HIS A 90 -16.76 -3.84 -2.66
CA HIS A 90 -16.91 -5.30 -2.79
C HIS A 90 -15.60 -6.01 -3.15
N THR A 91 -14.53 -5.28 -3.46
CA THR A 91 -13.19 -5.84 -3.72
C THR A 91 -12.35 -6.01 -2.46
N LEU A 92 -12.80 -5.46 -1.31
CA LEU A 92 -12.15 -5.63 -0.01
C LEU A 92 -12.43 -7.01 0.60
N GLU A 93 -13.36 -7.76 0.00
CA GLU A 93 -13.70 -9.12 0.42
C GLU A 93 -13.27 -10.09 -0.67
N GLU A 94 -12.44 -11.07 -0.31
CA GLU A 94 -11.90 -12.06 -1.25
C GLU A 94 -12.98 -13.05 -1.78
N ARG A 95 -14.17 -13.07 -1.18
CA ARG A 95 -15.22 -14.03 -1.50
C ARG A 95 -16.09 -13.50 -2.64
N ASP A 96 -16.18 -14.26 -3.73
CA ASP A 96 -17.05 -13.93 -4.87
C ASP A 96 -18.55 -13.83 -4.51
N ASN A 97 -18.98 -14.46 -3.42
CA ASN A 97 -20.36 -14.39 -2.95
C ASN A 97 -20.45 -14.27 -1.43
N ILE A 98 -21.20 -13.28 -0.95
CA ILE A 98 -21.48 -13.04 0.45
C ILE A 98 -22.99 -12.98 0.64
N ALA A 99 -23.54 -13.92 1.40
CA ALA A 99 -24.97 -14.00 1.72
C ALA A 99 -25.88 -13.95 0.46
N GLY A 100 -25.46 -14.58 -0.64
CA GLY A 100 -26.21 -14.63 -1.89
C GLY A 100 -25.94 -13.45 -2.83
N ARG A 101 -25.15 -12.45 -2.42
CA ARG A 101 -24.76 -11.30 -3.24
C ARG A 101 -23.36 -11.53 -3.82
N PHE A 102 -23.21 -11.30 -5.12
CA PHE A 102 -21.91 -11.34 -5.77
C PHE A 102 -21.04 -10.15 -5.35
N SER A 103 -19.78 -10.40 -5.03
CA SER A 103 -18.81 -9.40 -4.57
C SER A 103 -17.81 -9.13 -5.69
N TYR A 104 -17.99 -8.03 -6.42
CA TYR A 104 -17.08 -7.59 -7.47
C TYR A 104 -17.23 -6.09 -7.71
N TRP A 105 -16.24 -5.54 -8.41
CA TRP A 105 -16.35 -4.21 -9.02
C TRP A 105 -16.42 -4.33 -10.54
N SER A 106 -17.19 -3.44 -11.16
CA SER A 106 -17.24 -3.24 -12.60
C SER A 106 -17.10 -1.76 -12.94
N SER A 107 -16.46 -1.46 -14.06
CA SER A 107 -16.46 -0.10 -14.62
C SER A 107 -17.69 0.12 -15.50
N SER A 108 -18.10 1.38 -15.67
CA SER A 108 -19.15 1.76 -16.65
C SER A 108 -18.71 1.55 -18.10
N GLY A 109 -17.46 1.13 -18.32
CA GLY A 109 -16.85 0.99 -19.62
C GLY A 109 -16.38 2.32 -20.21
N GLN A 110 -15.46 2.22 -21.16
CA GLN A 110 -14.86 3.37 -21.80
C GLN A 110 -14.61 3.11 -23.29
N SER A 111 -15.18 3.97 -24.13
CA SER A 111 -15.07 3.86 -25.59
C SER A 111 -13.64 4.08 -26.09
N ASN A 112 -12.88 4.94 -25.39
CA ASN A 112 -11.47 5.19 -25.70
C ASN A 112 -10.57 4.18 -24.96
N PRO A 113 -9.93 3.23 -25.65
CA PRO A 113 -9.10 2.20 -25.00
C PRO A 113 -7.86 2.75 -24.30
N ASN A 114 -7.51 4.02 -24.52
CA ASN A 114 -6.36 4.67 -23.88
C ASN A 114 -6.69 5.28 -22.52
N VAL A 115 -7.96 5.37 -22.15
CA VAL A 115 -8.38 5.88 -20.84
C VAL A 115 -8.42 4.69 -19.89
N PRO A 116 -7.55 4.64 -18.86
CA PRO A 116 -7.52 3.52 -17.93
C PRO A 116 -8.70 3.58 -16.97
N GLU A 117 -9.19 2.41 -16.57
CA GLU A 117 -10.03 2.28 -15.38
C GLU A 117 -9.13 2.00 -14.16
N THR A 118 -9.43 2.62 -13.02
CA THR A 118 -8.57 2.60 -11.84
C THR A 118 -9.37 2.33 -10.57
N LEU A 119 -8.74 1.63 -9.65
CA LEU A 119 -9.19 1.43 -8.27
C LEU A 119 -8.11 1.96 -7.33
N THR A 120 -8.50 2.85 -6.42
CA THR A 120 -7.59 3.48 -5.47
C THR A 120 -7.94 3.03 -4.06
N TYR A 121 -6.93 2.55 -3.35
CA TYR A 121 -7.04 2.06 -1.98
C TYR A 121 -6.10 2.84 -1.06
N GLN A 122 -6.50 2.97 0.21
CA GLN A 122 -5.63 3.47 1.26
C GLN A 122 -4.93 2.29 1.94
N LEU A 123 -3.62 2.42 2.15
CA LEU A 123 -2.87 1.43 2.92
C LEU A 123 -3.18 1.52 4.42
N ALA A 124 -3.15 0.38 5.09
CA ALA A 124 -3.46 0.23 6.52
C ALA A 124 -2.50 0.97 7.46
N SER A 125 -1.31 1.31 6.96
CA SER A 125 -0.28 2.01 7.72
C SER A 125 0.49 2.99 6.84
N GLN A 126 1.13 3.98 7.47
CA GLN A 126 2.06 4.90 6.79
C GLN A 126 3.28 4.16 6.23
N ILE A 127 3.60 2.99 6.80
CA ILE A 127 4.63 2.07 6.31
C ILE A 127 3.99 0.68 6.20
N CYS A 128 3.84 0.17 4.98
CA CYS A 128 3.47 -1.21 4.67
C CYS A 128 4.55 -1.84 3.78
N ILE A 129 4.74 -3.15 3.91
CA ILE A 129 5.55 -3.92 2.96
C ILE A 129 4.57 -4.76 2.14
N ILE A 130 4.48 -4.44 0.86
CA ILE A 130 3.63 -5.18 -0.09
C ILE A 130 4.53 -6.24 -0.72
N THR A 131 4.31 -7.50 -0.39
CA THR A 131 5.04 -8.64 -0.97
C THR A 131 4.31 -9.23 -2.17
N GLU A 132 2.99 -9.15 -2.18
CA GLU A 132 2.12 -9.75 -3.21
C GLU A 132 0.87 -8.90 -3.37
N ILE A 133 0.32 -8.88 -4.59
CA ILE A 133 -0.99 -8.32 -4.90
C ILE A 133 -1.73 -9.37 -5.72
N ASN A 134 -2.84 -9.86 -5.17
CA ASN A 134 -3.69 -10.85 -5.82
C ASN A 134 -4.87 -10.16 -6.48
N ILE A 135 -5.13 -10.49 -7.75
CA ILE A 135 -6.30 -10.02 -8.49
C ILE A 135 -7.03 -11.25 -9.02
N GLN A 136 -8.32 -11.34 -8.69
CA GLN A 136 -9.21 -12.37 -9.17
C GLN A 136 -10.18 -11.78 -10.20
N PRO A 137 -10.11 -12.17 -11.48
CA PRO A 137 -11.15 -11.86 -12.45
C PRO A 137 -12.50 -12.43 -12.01
N PHE A 138 -13.58 -11.69 -12.24
CA PHE A 138 -14.91 -12.12 -11.83
C PHE A 138 -15.55 -13.01 -12.89
N GLN A 139 -16.00 -14.20 -12.49
CA GLN A 139 -16.77 -15.10 -13.35
C GLN A 139 -18.27 -14.94 -13.10
N ALA A 140 -19.02 -14.45 -14.10
CA ALA A 140 -20.44 -14.20 -13.98
C ALA A 140 -21.26 -15.49 -14.17
N HIS A 141 -21.27 -16.37 -13.16
CA HIS A 141 -22.00 -17.64 -13.19
C HIS A 141 -23.52 -17.51 -13.44
N PHE A 142 -24.08 -16.33 -13.23
CA PHE A 142 -25.49 -16.03 -13.50
C PHE A 142 -25.79 -15.74 -14.98
N GLN A 143 -24.77 -15.61 -15.84
CA GLN A 143 -24.93 -15.40 -17.27
C GLN A 143 -24.65 -16.67 -18.06
N MET A 144 -25.32 -16.81 -19.22
CA MET A 144 -25.11 -17.96 -20.10
C MET A 144 -23.63 -18.04 -20.52
N GLY A 145 -23.01 -19.20 -20.30
CA GLY A 145 -21.60 -19.42 -20.62
C GLY A 145 -20.61 -19.06 -19.52
N SER A 146 -21.06 -18.44 -18.42
CA SER A 146 -20.21 -18.01 -17.29
C SER A 146 -18.98 -17.20 -17.75
N PRO A 147 -19.18 -16.07 -18.46
CA PRO A 147 -18.08 -15.27 -18.98
C PRO A 147 -17.20 -14.74 -17.85
N ILE A 148 -15.92 -14.58 -18.14
CA ILE A 148 -14.95 -14.01 -17.21
C ILE A 148 -14.72 -12.54 -17.58
N TYR A 149 -15.07 -11.65 -16.66
CA TYR A 149 -14.81 -10.23 -16.76
C TYR A 149 -13.42 -9.93 -16.20
N SER A 150 -12.49 -9.66 -17.12
CA SER A 150 -11.08 -9.43 -16.80
C SER A 150 -10.51 -8.30 -17.65
N ALA A 151 -9.67 -7.47 -17.04
CA ALA A 151 -8.85 -6.52 -17.79
C ALA A 151 -7.91 -7.25 -18.76
N LYS A 152 -7.37 -6.56 -19.76
CA LYS A 152 -6.32 -7.12 -20.63
C LYS A 152 -4.98 -7.17 -19.92
N SER A 153 -4.65 -6.08 -19.25
CA SER A 153 -3.47 -5.94 -18.42
C SER A 153 -3.80 -5.01 -17.26
N VAL A 154 -2.99 -5.10 -16.20
CA VAL A 154 -3.08 -4.24 -15.03
C VAL A 154 -1.70 -3.66 -14.72
N ARG A 155 -1.69 -2.53 -14.03
CA ARG A 155 -0.49 -1.88 -13.53
C ARG A 155 -0.77 -1.32 -12.15
N PHE A 156 0.23 -1.41 -11.27
CA PHE A 156 0.14 -0.90 -9.91
C PHE A 156 0.91 0.40 -9.78
N LYS A 157 0.28 1.37 -9.13
CA LYS A 157 0.90 2.64 -8.75
C LYS A 157 0.87 2.76 -7.23
N MET A 158 2.00 3.16 -6.65
CA MET A 158 2.11 3.41 -5.22
C MET A 158 2.63 4.81 -5.01
N GLY A 159 2.04 5.51 -4.05
CA GLY A 159 2.27 6.93 -3.85
C GLY A 159 1.70 7.41 -2.53
N HIS A 160 1.66 8.73 -2.39
CA HIS A 160 1.12 9.38 -1.21
C HIS A 160 0.30 10.61 -1.61
N LEU A 161 -0.56 11.06 -0.71
CA LEU A 161 -1.32 12.29 -0.86
C LEU A 161 -0.37 13.48 -1.02
N LYS A 162 -0.69 14.43 -1.90
CA LYS A 162 -0.12 15.77 -1.88
C LYS A 162 -0.56 16.45 -0.58
N ALA A 163 0.38 17.07 0.14
CA ALA A 163 0.13 17.67 1.43
C ALA A 163 -0.87 18.86 1.40
N SER A 164 -1.27 19.33 0.21
CA SER A 164 -2.16 20.46 -0.01
C SER A 164 -3.50 20.04 -0.61
N LEU A 165 -4.55 20.07 0.22
CA LEU A 165 -5.98 20.31 -0.07
C LEU A 165 -6.90 19.17 -0.58
N ASN A 166 -7.90 18.86 0.26
CA ASN A 166 -9.36 18.98 0.11
C ASN A 166 -10.12 18.60 -1.19
N ASP A 167 -9.50 18.18 -2.29
CA ASP A 167 -10.25 17.82 -3.50
C ASP A 167 -9.78 16.50 -4.13
N LEU A 168 -10.72 15.57 -4.28
CA LEU A 168 -10.49 14.15 -4.63
C LEU A 168 -10.26 13.94 -6.14
N SER A 169 -9.27 14.59 -6.76
CA SER A 169 -8.88 14.34 -8.16
C SER A 169 -7.63 13.44 -8.25
N ASP A 170 -7.38 12.79 -9.40
CA ASP A 170 -6.15 11.98 -9.61
C ASP A 170 -4.85 12.83 -9.52
N GLU A 171 -4.98 14.16 -9.62
CA GLU A 171 -3.87 15.08 -9.33
C GLU A 171 -3.54 15.19 -7.85
N MET A 172 -4.33 14.59 -6.96
CA MET A 172 -4.14 14.62 -5.51
C MET A 172 -3.00 13.72 -5.05
N PHE A 173 -2.58 12.75 -5.86
CA PHE A 173 -1.55 11.78 -5.49
C PHE A 173 -0.20 12.08 -6.16
N VAL A 174 0.88 11.88 -5.41
CA VAL A 174 2.23 11.78 -5.94
C VAL A 174 2.57 10.30 -6.05
N TRP A 175 2.51 9.77 -7.26
CA TRP A 175 2.91 8.40 -7.56
C TRP A 175 4.44 8.29 -7.59
N THR A 176 5.01 7.60 -6.61
CA THR A 176 6.47 7.42 -6.48
C THR A 176 6.97 6.13 -7.09
N TYR A 177 6.05 5.19 -7.35
CA TYR A 177 6.34 3.93 -8.01
C TYR A 177 5.23 3.60 -8.98
N THR A 178 5.61 2.99 -10.10
CA THR A 178 4.72 2.53 -11.16
C THR A 178 5.32 1.24 -11.69
N SER A 179 4.56 0.14 -11.59
CA SER A 179 5.03 -1.17 -12.04
C SER A 179 5.04 -1.26 -13.58
N PRO A 180 5.65 -2.32 -14.15
CA PRO A 180 5.32 -2.77 -15.50
C PRO A 180 3.83 -3.11 -15.64
N GLU A 181 3.36 -3.32 -16.86
CA GLU A 181 2.06 -3.95 -17.10
C GLU A 181 2.17 -5.46 -16.93
N PHE A 182 1.19 -6.03 -16.24
CA PHE A 182 1.03 -7.46 -16.07
C PHE A 182 -0.20 -7.91 -16.86
N PRO A 183 -0.07 -8.88 -17.77
CA PRO A 183 -1.22 -9.42 -18.48
C PRO A 183 -2.14 -10.15 -17.49
N MET A 184 -3.44 -10.01 -17.69
CA MET A 184 -4.44 -10.71 -16.90
C MET A 184 -5.00 -11.88 -17.71
N ALA A 185 -5.42 -12.95 -17.03
CA ALA A 185 -6.10 -14.06 -17.69
C ALA A 185 -7.43 -13.55 -18.27
N GLN A 186 -7.59 -13.68 -19.58
CA GLN A 186 -8.84 -13.45 -20.31
C GLN A 186 -9.24 -14.80 -20.88
N LEU A 187 -10.22 -15.49 -20.31
CA LEU A 187 -10.64 -16.78 -20.83
C LEU A 187 -11.98 -16.63 -21.55
N ASP A 188 -11.89 -16.71 -22.88
CA ASP A 188 -12.91 -17.30 -23.75
C ASP A 188 -12.20 -17.90 -24.98
N THR A 189 -11.41 -18.96 -24.78
CA THR A 189 -11.10 -19.91 -25.86
C THR A 189 -12.01 -21.12 -25.71
N LYS A 190 -13.25 -20.98 -26.20
CA LYS A 190 -13.96 -22.15 -26.73
C LYS A 190 -13.25 -22.53 -28.04
N ASN A 191 -12.45 -23.58 -28.00
CA ASN A 191 -12.16 -24.37 -29.20
C ASN A 191 -13.42 -25.11 -29.62
#